data_AF-A0A0F9D4S9-F1
#
_entry.id   AF-A0A0F9D4S9-F1
#
_cell.length_a   1.000
_cell.length_b   1.000
_cell.length_c   1.000
_cell.angle_alpha   90.00
_cell.angle_beta   90.00
_cell.angle_gamma   90.00
#
_symmetry.space_group_name_H-M   'P 1'
#
loop_
_entity.id
_entity.type
_entity.pdbx_description
1 polymer ?
#
loop_
_entity_poly.entity_id
_entity_poly.type
_entity_poly.pdbx_seq_one_letter_code
_entity_poly.pdbx_strand_id
1 'polypeptide(L)' 'SDGKGNYLVTDWMIGKLFHIMPSGDSTTLLDLEPGSADLTVLTKQKLVIIPIMMSNDIVAYHIK' A
#
# COMPACT_ATOMS: atom_id res chain seq x y z
N SER A 1 -1.91 -2.35 8.65
CA SER A 1 -0.66 -2.85 9.28
C SER A 1 -0.07 -3.94 8.40
N ASP A 2 1.26 -4.09 8.38
CA ASP A 2 1.98 -5.15 7.64
C ASP A 2 2.05 -6.49 8.40
N GLY A 3 1.51 -6.57 9.62
CA GLY A 3 1.57 -7.75 10.48
C GLY A 3 2.89 -7.93 11.24
N LYS A 4 3.85 -7.01 11.09
CA LYS A 4 5.15 -6.98 11.77
C LYS A 4 5.30 -5.75 12.68
N GLY A 5 4.21 -5.03 12.92
CA GLY A 5 4.19 -3.81 13.73
C GLY A 5 4.39 -2.51 12.95
N ASN A 6 4.48 -2.57 11.62
CA ASN A 6 4.57 -1.38 10.77
C ASN A 6 3.25 -1.10 10.05
N TYR A 7 3.21 0.02 9.34
CA TYR A 7 2.08 0.47 8.54
C TYR A 7 2.38 0.46 7.04
N LEU A 8 1.36 0.14 6.27
CA LEU A 8 1.31 0.38 4.82
C LEU A 8 0.29 1.49 4.60
N VAL A 9 0.66 2.50 3.82
CA VAL A 9 -0.16 3.69 3.59
C VAL A 9 -0.10 4.06 2.12
N THR A 10 -1.26 4.30 1.53
CA THR A 10 -1.45 4.75 0.15
C THR A 10 -1.52 6.28 0.09
N ASP A 11 -0.91 6.85 -0.94
CA ASP A 11 -1.04 8.28 -1.27
C ASP A 11 -2.01 8.46 -2.43
N TRP A 12 -3.18 9.03 -2.16
CA TRP A 12 -4.20 9.26 -3.18
C TRP A 12 -3.73 10.22 -4.29
N MET A 13 -2.99 11.28 -3.95
CA MET A 13 -2.70 12.36 -4.89
C MET A 13 -1.52 12.03 -5.78
N ILE A 14 -0.44 11.52 -5.20
CA ILE A 14 0.80 11.24 -5.91
C ILE A 14 0.80 9.80 -6.46
N GLY A 15 0.06 8.88 -5.83
CA GLY A 15 0.05 7.48 -6.21
C GLY A 15 1.29 6.76 -5.69
N LYS A 16 1.32 6.43 -4.39
CA LYS A 16 2.44 5.69 -3.79
C LYS A 16 1.96 4.75 -2.71
N LEU A 17 2.70 3.66 -2.51
CA LEU A 17 2.61 2.83 -1.32
C LEU A 17 3.83 3.06 -0.43
N PHE A 18 3.60 3.56 0.78
CA PHE A 18 4.63 3.75 1.78
C PHE A 18 4.65 2.60 2.79
N HIS A 19 5.85 2.27 3.26
CA HIS A 19 6.07 1.51 4.49
C HIS A 19 6.54 2.46 5.58
N ILE A 20 5.83 2.46 6.71
CA ILE A 20 6.08 3.40 7.81
C ILE A 20 6.33 2.60 9.09
N MET A 21 7.52 2.80 9.66
CA MET A 21 7.92 2.19 10.93
C MET A 21 7.31 2.95 12.12
N PRO A 22 7.20 2.32 13.31
CA PRO A 22 6.75 3.00 14.52
C PRO A 22 7.57 4.24 14.91
N SER A 23 8.83 4.34 14.46
CA SER A 23 9.67 5.53 14.64
C SER A 23 9.20 6.75 13.84
N GLY A 24 8.34 6.54 12.83
CA GLY A 24 7.93 7.56 11.86
C GLY A 24 8.77 7.57 10.58
N ASP A 25 9.85 6.78 10.52
CA ASP A 25 10.62 6.61 9.30
C ASP A 25 9.75 5.99 8.21
N SER A 26 9.78 6.60 7.02
CA SER A 26 8.96 6.20 5.89
C SER A 26 9.83 5.91 4.66
N THR A 27 9.46 4.87 3.92
CA THR A 27 10.08 4.51 2.64
C THR A 27 9.00 4.23 1.60
N THR A 28 9.28 4.58 0.34
CA THR A 28 8.39 4.21 -0.77
C THR A 28 8.66 2.76 -1.15
N LEU A 29 7.63 1.92 -1.12
CA LEU A 29 7.71 0.53 -1.57
C LEU A 29 7.35 0.37 -3.04
N LEU A 30 6.31 1.08 -3.49
CA LEU A 30 5.80 1.02 -4.85
C LEU A 30 5.36 2.41 -5.30
N ASP A 31 5.64 2.72 -6.55
CA ASP A 31 4.92 3.77 -7.27
C ASP A 31 3.59 3.19 -7.76
N LEU A 32 2.52 3.94 -7.54
CA LEU A 32 1.16 3.62 -7.98
C LEU A 32 0.65 4.75 -8.87
N GLU A 33 -0.53 4.58 -9.42
CA GLU A 33 -1.23 5.67 -10.06
C GLU A 33 -1.99 6.51 -9.02
N PRO A 34 -2.26 7.80 -9.30
CA PRO A 34 -3.18 8.60 -8.51
C PRO A 34 -4.55 7.91 -8.36
N GLY A 35 -5.20 8.13 -7.23
CA GLY A 35 -6.47 7.49 -6.90
C GLY A 35 -6.32 6.16 -6.14
N SER A 36 -5.12 5.81 -5.67
CA SER A 36 -4.95 4.72 -4.70
C SER A 36 -5.64 5.11 -3.39
N ALA A 37 -6.63 4.32 -2.97
CA ALA A 37 -7.52 4.63 -1.85
C ALA A 37 -7.17 3.76 -0.63
N ASP A 38 -8.15 3.05 -0.07
CA ASP A 38 -7.92 2.05 0.96
C ASP A 38 -6.97 0.94 0.51
N LEU A 39 -6.58 0.07 1.43
CA LEU A 39 -5.86 -1.16 1.12
C LEU A 39 -6.22 -2.27 2.10
N THR A 40 -6.04 -3.51 1.68
CA THR A 40 -6.04 -4.66 2.59
C THR A 40 -4.76 -5.48 2.44
N VAL A 41 -4.27 -6.01 3.56
CA VAL A 41 -3.05 -6.82 3.63
C VAL A 41 -3.44 -8.25 3.96
N LEU A 42 -3.20 -9.15 3.02
CA LEU A 42 -3.39 -10.57 3.19
C LEU A 42 -2.04 -11.19 3.62
N THR A 43 -1.74 -11.09 4.92
CA THR A 43 -0.42 -11.46 5.48
C THR A 43 -0.02 -12.91 5.22
N LYS A 44 -0.96 -13.86 5.27
CA LYS A 44 -0.69 -15.28 4.96
C LYS A 44 -0.28 -15.48 3.50
N GLN A 45 -0.87 -14.72 2.58
CA GLN A 45 -0.63 -14.79 1.14
C GLN A 45 0.49 -13.84 0.70
N LYS A 46 0.97 -12.97 1.58
CA LYS A 46 1.94 -11.92 1.28
C LYS A 46 1.47 -11.01 0.14
N LEU A 47 0.21 -10.60 0.18
CA LEU A 47 -0.40 -9.72 -0.80
C LEU A 47 -0.89 -8.43 -0.16
N VAL A 48 -0.74 -7.33 -0.89
CA VAL A 48 -1.50 -6.10 -0.67
C VAL A 48 -2.47 -5.93 -1.85
N ILE A 49 -3.73 -5.66 -1.54
CA ILE A 49 -4.79 -5.40 -2.53
C ILE A 49 -5.19 -3.94 -2.40
N ILE A 50 -5.21 -3.23 -3.53
CA ILE A 50 -5.42 -1.78 -3.57
C ILE A 50 -6.40 -1.45 -4.72
N PRO A 51 -7.55 -0.82 -4.46
CA PRO A 51 -8.34 -0.18 -5.50
C PRO A 51 -7.67 1.11 -5.99
N ILE A 52 -7.63 1.28 -7.31
CA ILE A 52 -7.22 2.51 -8.00
C ILE A 52 -8.49 3.14 -8.59
N MET A 53 -9.07 4.09 -7.85
CA MET A 53 -10.42 4.58 -8.13
C MET A 53 -10.52 5.40 -9.42
N MET A 54 -9.43 6.07 -9.81
CA MET A 54 -9.39 6.90 -11.03
C MET A 54 -9.23 6.07 -12.30
N SER A 55 -8.71 4.84 -12.21
CA SER A 55 -8.55 3.93 -13.35
C SER A 55 -9.62 2.83 -13.40
N ASN A 56 -10.46 2.71 -12.36
CA ASN A 56 -11.45 1.64 -12.20
C ASN A 56 -10.80 0.23 -12.11
N ASP A 57 -9.63 0.14 -11.47
CA ASP A 57 -8.89 -1.11 -11.31
C ASP A 57 -8.81 -1.55 -9.84
N ILE A 58 -8.61 -2.86 -9.65
CA ILE A 58 -8.15 -3.44 -8.39
C ILE A 58 -6.85 -4.17 -8.68
N VAL A 59 -5.77 -3.71 -8.06
CA VAL A 59 -4.43 -4.28 -8.24
C VAL A 59 -4.01 -5.07 -7.02
N ALA A 60 -3.18 -6.09 -7.24
CA ALA A 60 -2.60 -6.91 -6.19
C ALA A 60 -1.09 -6.99 -6.38
N TYR A 61 -0.35 -6.71 -5.31
CA TYR A 61 1.12 -6.79 -5.29
C TYR A 61 1.59 -7.76 -4.23
N HIS A 62 2.66 -8.50 -4.54
CA HIS A 62 3.38 -9.26 -3.55
C HIS A 62 4.27 -8.35 -2.70
N ILE A 63 4.17 -8.50 -1.38
CA ILE A 63 5.00 -7.78 -0.41
C ILE A 63 5.95 -8.75 0.30
N LYS A 64 7.21 -8.37 0.52
CA LYS A 64 8.23 -9.21 1.17
C LYS A 64 8.37 -8.90 2.66
#